data_AF-A0A8M9Q507-F1
#
_entry.id   AF-A0A8M9Q507-F1
#
_cell.length_a   1.000
_cell.length_b   1.000
_cell.length_c   1.000
_cell.angle_alpha   90.00
_cell.angle_beta   90.00
_cell.angle_gamma   90.00
#
_symmetry.space_group_name_H-M   'P 1'
#
loop_
_entity.id
_entity.type
_entity.pdbx_description
1 polymer ?
#
loop_
_entity_poly.entity_id
_entity_poly.type
_entity_poly.pdbx_seq_one_letter_code
_entity_poly.pdbx_strand_id
1 'polypeptide(L)'
;MDHPYISLVLLIFMACSSSAGKTFWTHQGTRCIEDCKAYWGAYKCKTIDKDGQCQTMYCSPKENIDYWGRQCSETSKCWKRGKNYSSKTGFLHWGYCGLVMDDNNHYGSYTDAQCYDNCEQRGESYYWCHTEQGWDYCSPNENTDYMNKQCKEDRPCAKRNSKYYWCAVEETWGYCGLVKPKMFYYWTYENSVCIDVCHYYERGDYYWCHTDKGWDYCSPEVDVTYKGTPCRSDHFCGLHGYSYNWCWTSGSGYDYCGPIESAECSYVPSTHLRRGADDNNPQKIVICTKVDKGNKKITIFTANPDPDDIADGSKFKHEVENLVSQWDNGYLVDQARSNLLRSADVRIDMQGLINRNNLRYYNLQVQRNVPRRAGESTTVSQIIVPPGVPARYIRRAFIESLRMRAQVFIDVSTSNLDPHH
;
A
#
# COMPACT_ATOMS: atom_id res chain seq x y z
N MET A 1 22.82 46.31 -25.07
CA MET A 1 21.70 46.41 -24.11
C MET A 1 21.04 45.06 -24.17
N ASP A 2 21.65 44.10 -23.47
CA ASP A 2 21.42 42.68 -23.72
C ASP A 2 20.78 42.12 -22.45
N HIS A 3 19.45 42.08 -22.45
CA HIS A 3 18.69 41.38 -21.43
C HIS A 3 18.55 39.91 -21.87
N PRO A 4 19.23 38.97 -21.20
CA PRO A 4 19.07 37.56 -21.51
C PRO A 4 17.70 37.12 -21.02
N TYR A 5 16.94 36.54 -21.94
CA TYR A 5 15.70 35.81 -21.69
C TYR A 5 16.00 34.62 -20.77
N ILE A 6 15.98 34.85 -19.46
CA ILE A 6 15.79 33.78 -18.49
C ILE A 6 14.33 33.37 -18.66
N SER A 7 14.13 32.30 -19.43
CA SER A 7 12.87 31.60 -19.58
C SER A 7 12.36 31.26 -18.19
N LEU A 8 11.47 32.10 -17.66
CA LEU A 8 10.72 31.87 -16.45
C LEU A 8 9.85 30.65 -16.75
N VAL A 9 10.37 29.46 -16.47
CA VAL A 9 9.56 28.26 -16.25
C VAL A 9 8.83 28.54 -14.94
N LEU A 10 7.77 29.34 -15.06
CA LEU A 10 6.74 29.55 -14.06
C LEU A 10 6.09 28.18 -13.86
N LEU A 11 6.70 27.38 -13.00
CA LEU A 11 6.08 26.24 -12.33
C LEU A 11 4.94 26.80 -11.48
N ILE A 12 3.85 27.16 -12.14
CA ILE A 12 2.55 27.39 -11.53
C ILE A 12 2.13 26.00 -11.03
N PHE A 13 2.58 25.67 -9.83
CA PHE A 13 2.04 24.60 -9.02
C PHE A 13 0.61 25.00 -8.67
N MET A 14 -0.31 24.85 -9.63
CA MET A 14 -1.72 24.68 -9.31
C MET A 14 -1.75 23.55 -8.30
N ALA A 15 -2.15 23.88 -7.06
CA ALA A 15 -2.55 22.90 -6.09
C ALA A 15 -3.70 22.12 -6.74
N CYS A 16 -3.36 21.04 -7.43
CA CYS A 16 -4.31 20.11 -8.00
C CYS A 16 -5.09 19.59 -6.81
N SER A 17 -6.33 20.06 -6.66
CA SER A 17 -7.29 19.47 -5.75
C SER A 17 -7.41 18.01 -6.19
N SER A 18 -6.69 17.11 -5.53
CA SER A 18 -6.88 15.68 -5.72
C SER A 18 -8.21 15.34 -5.09
N SER A 19 -9.03 14.51 -5.73
CA SER A 19 -10.18 13.93 -5.06
C SER A 19 -9.66 13.17 -3.84
N ALA A 20 -9.94 13.68 -2.65
CA ALA A 20 -9.42 13.13 -1.40
C ALA A 20 -9.75 11.63 -1.35
N GLY A 21 -8.71 10.79 -1.30
CA GLY A 21 -8.86 9.35 -1.16
C GLY A 21 -9.11 8.55 -2.44
N LYS A 22 -8.96 9.11 -3.66
CA LYS A 22 -9.07 8.32 -4.90
C LYS A 22 -7.92 8.57 -5.87
N THR A 23 -7.47 7.47 -6.50
CA THR A 23 -6.51 7.49 -7.60
C THR A 23 -7.20 7.09 -8.90
N PHE A 24 -6.90 7.86 -9.96
CA PHE A 24 -7.39 7.61 -11.31
C PHE A 24 -6.31 6.93 -12.16
N TRP A 25 -6.77 6.10 -13.08
CA TRP A 25 -5.93 5.41 -14.06
C TRP A 25 -6.40 5.74 -15.47
N THR A 26 -5.47 5.71 -16.39
CA THR A 26 -5.79 5.85 -17.80
C THR A 26 -6.40 4.56 -18.33
N HIS A 27 -7.01 4.65 -19.50
CA HIS A 27 -7.49 3.48 -20.21
C HIS A 27 -6.39 2.51 -20.66
N GLN A 28 -5.11 2.85 -20.54
CA GLN A 28 -4.01 1.90 -20.77
C GLN A 28 -3.46 1.30 -19.47
N GLY A 29 -4.02 1.69 -18.31
CA GLY A 29 -3.57 1.22 -17.01
C GLY A 29 -2.31 1.91 -16.51
N THR A 30 -2.05 3.14 -16.94
CA THR A 30 -1.02 3.99 -16.32
C THR A 30 -1.67 4.91 -15.29
N ARG A 31 -1.01 5.16 -14.16
CA ARG A 31 -1.54 6.03 -13.11
C ARG A 31 -1.63 7.48 -13.60
N CYS A 32 -2.75 8.14 -13.33
CA CYS A 32 -2.90 9.57 -13.56
C CYS A 32 -2.08 10.34 -12.52
N ILE A 33 -1.39 11.41 -12.95
CA ILE A 33 -0.67 12.33 -12.04
C ILE A 33 -1.58 13.44 -11.48
N GLU A 34 -2.81 13.51 -11.98
CA GLU A 34 -3.84 14.48 -11.62
C GLU A 34 -5.21 13.81 -11.67
N ASP A 35 -6.22 14.47 -11.10
CA ASP A 35 -7.61 14.03 -11.21
C ASP A 35 -8.07 13.89 -12.67
N CYS A 36 -8.94 12.92 -12.91
CA CYS A 36 -9.58 12.74 -14.19
C CYS A 36 -10.61 13.86 -14.44
N LYS A 37 -10.35 14.74 -15.42
CA LYS A 37 -11.16 15.94 -15.68
C LYS A 37 -11.74 15.93 -17.08
N ALA A 38 -12.87 16.62 -17.26
CA ALA A 38 -13.50 16.78 -18.55
C ALA A 38 -12.72 17.80 -19.41
N TYR A 39 -12.26 17.35 -20.58
CA TYR A 39 -11.63 18.17 -21.61
C TYR A 39 -12.39 17.98 -22.92
N TRP A 40 -13.08 19.04 -23.37
CA TRP A 40 -13.80 19.04 -24.65
C TRP A 40 -14.78 17.86 -24.80
N GLY A 41 -15.52 17.55 -23.72
CA GLY A 41 -16.51 16.48 -23.67
C GLY A 41 -15.96 15.10 -23.31
N ALA A 42 -14.64 14.90 -23.31
CA ALA A 42 -13.99 13.64 -22.94
C ALA A 42 -13.21 13.78 -21.62
N TYR A 43 -13.30 12.78 -20.76
CA TYR A 43 -12.54 12.68 -19.53
C TYR A 43 -11.11 12.21 -19.82
N LYS A 44 -10.15 13.02 -19.39
CA LYS A 44 -8.72 12.76 -19.57
C LYS A 44 -7.94 13.16 -18.33
N CYS A 45 -6.75 12.59 -18.21
CA CYS A 45 -5.77 12.96 -17.19
C CYS A 45 -4.39 12.95 -17.83
N LYS A 46 -3.47 13.69 -17.23
CA LYS A 46 -2.04 13.51 -17.50
C LYS A 46 -1.51 12.23 -16.86
N THR A 47 -0.57 11.61 -17.54
CA THR A 47 0.18 10.44 -17.05
C THR A 47 1.61 10.51 -17.58
N ILE A 48 2.51 9.76 -16.97
CA ILE A 48 3.89 9.60 -17.43
C ILE A 48 3.99 8.21 -18.05
N ASP A 49 4.43 8.13 -19.30
CA ASP A 49 4.65 6.85 -19.97
C ASP A 49 5.95 6.16 -19.49
N LYS A 50 6.26 5.00 -20.07
CA LYS A 50 7.45 4.22 -19.71
C LYS A 50 8.77 4.93 -20.05
N ASP A 51 8.73 5.89 -20.97
CA ASP A 51 9.88 6.68 -21.41
C ASP A 51 10.02 7.98 -20.60
N GLY A 52 9.17 8.19 -19.59
CA GLY A 52 9.18 9.38 -18.75
C GLY A 52 8.48 10.59 -19.38
N GLN A 53 7.79 10.43 -20.52
CA GLN A 53 7.10 11.53 -21.18
C GLN A 53 5.71 11.74 -20.60
N CYS A 54 5.38 13.00 -20.31
CA CYS A 54 4.04 13.38 -19.90
C CYS A 54 3.11 13.40 -21.11
N GLN A 55 2.06 12.59 -21.07
CA GLN A 55 1.02 12.53 -22.10
C GLN A 55 -0.38 12.66 -21.48
N THR A 56 -1.35 13.05 -22.29
CA THR A 56 -2.77 13.14 -21.87
C THR A 56 -3.55 11.98 -22.45
N MET A 57 -4.22 11.23 -21.59
CA MET A 57 -4.91 9.99 -21.95
C MET A 57 -6.33 9.93 -21.40
N TYR A 58 -7.19 9.13 -22.02
CA TYR A 58 -8.54 8.91 -21.51
C TYR A 58 -8.51 8.24 -20.14
N CYS A 59 -9.41 8.66 -19.26
CA CYS A 59 -9.62 8.11 -17.92
C CYS A 59 -11.12 8.15 -17.59
N SER A 60 -11.48 7.69 -16.39
CA SER A 60 -12.86 7.74 -15.89
C SER A 60 -12.99 8.70 -14.72
N PRO A 61 -14.05 9.53 -14.67
CA PRO A 61 -14.28 10.45 -13.55
C PRO A 61 -14.75 9.76 -12.26
N LYS A 62 -15.30 8.56 -12.39
CA LYS A 62 -15.71 7.69 -11.29
C LYS A 62 -15.74 6.24 -11.80
N GLU A 63 -15.84 5.30 -10.88
CA GLU A 63 -15.94 3.88 -11.19
C GLU A 63 -17.10 3.60 -12.16
N ASN A 64 -16.86 2.67 -13.10
CA ASN A 64 -17.87 2.20 -14.06
C ASN A 64 -18.54 3.31 -14.89
N ILE A 65 -17.80 4.38 -15.17
CA ILE A 65 -18.12 5.37 -16.20
C ILE A 65 -17.04 5.30 -17.28
N ASP A 66 -17.42 5.45 -18.55
CA ASP A 66 -16.46 5.55 -19.64
C ASP A 66 -15.90 6.97 -19.80
N TYR A 67 -14.95 7.15 -20.71
CA TYR A 67 -14.31 8.44 -20.95
C TYR A 67 -15.25 9.52 -21.52
N TRP A 68 -16.47 9.19 -21.95
CA TRP A 68 -17.48 10.18 -22.36
C TRP A 68 -18.47 10.51 -21.24
N GLY A 69 -18.32 9.93 -20.05
CA GLY A 69 -19.28 10.10 -18.96
C GLY A 69 -20.49 9.15 -19.03
N ARG A 70 -20.45 8.13 -19.87
CA ARG A 70 -21.54 7.15 -20.04
C ARG A 70 -21.40 6.01 -19.04
N GLN A 71 -22.53 5.53 -18.51
CA GLN A 71 -22.55 4.41 -17.59
C GLN A 71 -22.13 3.11 -18.27
N CYS A 72 -21.19 2.39 -17.66
CA CYS A 72 -20.86 1.02 -18.06
C CYS A 72 -22.01 0.09 -17.70
N SER A 73 -22.31 -0.85 -18.59
CA SER A 73 -23.26 -1.92 -18.33
C SER A 73 -22.77 -2.81 -17.19
N GLU A 74 -23.68 -3.32 -16.36
CA GLU A 74 -23.33 -4.24 -15.25
C GLU A 74 -22.66 -5.53 -15.72
N THR A 75 -23.04 -6.04 -16.90
CA THR A 75 -22.40 -7.20 -17.53
C THR A 75 -21.11 -6.83 -18.24
N SER A 76 -20.79 -5.54 -18.34
CA SER A 76 -19.63 -5.01 -19.03
C SER A 76 -18.97 -3.83 -18.32
N LYS A 77 -18.63 -4.02 -17.04
CA LYS A 77 -17.88 -3.08 -16.20
C LYS A 77 -16.55 -2.66 -16.84
N CYS A 78 -15.89 -1.65 -16.25
CA CYS A 78 -14.59 -1.22 -16.74
C CYS A 78 -13.54 -2.31 -16.51
N TRP A 79 -13.02 -2.91 -17.58
CA TRP A 79 -11.98 -3.93 -17.47
C TRP A 79 -11.05 -3.96 -18.67
N LYS A 80 -9.89 -4.58 -18.48
CA LYS A 80 -8.85 -4.68 -19.49
C LYS A 80 -9.20 -5.68 -20.59
N ARG A 81 -9.36 -5.20 -21.82
CA ARG A 81 -9.52 -6.00 -23.05
C ARG A 81 -8.31 -5.75 -23.94
N GLY A 82 -7.39 -6.72 -23.96
CA GLY A 82 -6.10 -6.57 -24.62
C GLY A 82 -5.27 -5.48 -23.93
N LYS A 83 -4.88 -4.44 -24.68
CA LYS A 83 -4.05 -3.35 -24.16
C LYS A 83 -4.83 -2.23 -23.44
N ASN A 84 -6.15 -2.22 -23.52
CA ASN A 84 -6.97 -1.11 -23.05
C ASN A 84 -8.06 -1.56 -22.08
N TYR A 85 -8.33 -0.75 -21.07
CA TYR A 85 -9.55 -0.77 -20.30
C TYR A 85 -10.69 -0.18 -21.13
N SER A 86 -11.78 -0.93 -21.20
CA SER A 86 -12.99 -0.51 -21.89
C SER A 86 -14.23 -1.02 -21.16
N SER A 87 -15.40 -0.63 -21.65
CA SER A 87 -16.68 -1.06 -21.13
C SER A 87 -17.73 -0.98 -22.23
N LYS A 88 -18.81 -1.75 -22.09
CA LYS A 88 -19.98 -1.61 -22.95
C LYS A 88 -20.89 -0.56 -22.33
N THR A 89 -21.30 0.45 -23.10
CA THR A 89 -22.16 1.55 -22.64
C THR A 89 -23.55 1.52 -23.28
N GLY A 90 -23.84 0.50 -24.10
CA GLY A 90 -25.10 0.31 -24.80
C GLY A 90 -25.04 -0.92 -25.70
N PHE A 91 -26.14 -1.29 -26.36
CA PHE A 91 -26.26 -2.56 -27.11
C PHE A 91 -25.09 -2.83 -28.08
N LEU A 92 -24.60 -1.78 -28.78
CA LEU A 92 -23.47 -1.86 -29.72
C LEU A 92 -22.40 -0.78 -29.47
N HIS A 93 -22.38 -0.19 -28.27
CA HIS A 93 -21.47 0.90 -27.96
C HIS A 93 -20.43 0.47 -26.93
N TRP A 94 -19.17 0.73 -27.28
CA TRP A 94 -18.02 0.56 -26.41
C TRP A 94 -17.41 1.91 -26.10
N GLY A 95 -16.82 2.02 -24.92
CA GLY A 95 -16.06 3.18 -24.48
C GLY A 95 -14.77 2.74 -23.82
N TYR A 96 -13.70 3.52 -23.99
CA TYR A 96 -12.55 3.41 -23.12
C TYR A 96 -12.94 3.85 -21.70
N CYS A 97 -12.33 3.26 -20.69
CA CYS A 97 -12.55 3.65 -19.31
C CYS A 97 -11.23 3.51 -18.56
N GLY A 98 -11.05 4.26 -17.49
CA GLY A 98 -9.97 4.10 -16.53
C GLY A 98 -10.47 3.42 -15.26
N LEU A 99 -9.56 2.79 -14.52
CA LEU A 99 -9.87 2.40 -13.15
C LEU A 99 -9.90 3.65 -12.27
N VAL A 100 -10.82 3.65 -11.30
CA VAL A 100 -10.87 4.62 -10.21
C VAL A 100 -10.84 3.79 -8.95
N MET A 101 -9.88 4.07 -8.07
CA MET A 101 -9.57 3.19 -6.95
C MET A 101 -9.57 4.00 -5.66
N ASP A 102 -10.04 3.38 -4.58
CA ASP A 102 -9.88 3.95 -3.25
C ASP A 102 -8.40 3.89 -2.85
N ASP A 103 -7.89 5.01 -2.36
CA ASP A 103 -6.53 5.14 -1.86
C ASP A 103 -6.41 4.69 -0.42
N ASN A 104 -7.50 4.24 0.20
CA ASN A 104 -7.56 3.86 1.60
C ASN A 104 -8.00 2.41 1.79
N ASN A 105 -7.51 1.84 2.87
CA ASN A 105 -8.09 0.66 3.50
C ASN A 105 -9.10 1.14 4.54
N HIS A 106 -10.29 0.53 4.49
CA HIS A 106 -11.35 0.74 5.46
C HIS A 106 -11.34 -0.39 6.47
N TYR A 107 -11.74 -0.08 7.71
CA TYR A 107 -11.80 -1.05 8.79
C TYR A 107 -13.18 -1.02 9.43
N GLY A 108 -13.63 -2.18 9.89
CA GLY A 108 -14.89 -2.32 10.60
C GLY A 108 -14.88 -1.58 11.94
N SER A 109 -16.02 -0.98 12.27
CA SER A 109 -16.23 -0.23 13.51
C SER A 109 -16.16 -1.12 14.75
N TYR A 110 -16.67 -2.35 14.67
CA TYR A 110 -16.68 -3.30 15.78
C TYR A 110 -15.46 -4.21 15.77
N THR A 111 -15.21 -4.81 14.62
CA THR A 111 -14.25 -5.89 14.39
C THR A 111 -12.82 -5.39 14.39
N ASP A 112 -12.60 -4.11 14.05
CA ASP A 112 -11.28 -3.53 13.73
C ASP A 112 -10.56 -4.30 12.58
N ALA A 113 -11.30 -5.15 11.87
CA ALA A 113 -10.80 -5.93 10.76
C ALA A 113 -10.89 -5.11 9.48
N GLN A 114 -9.94 -5.33 8.57
CA GLN A 114 -9.95 -4.65 7.29
C GLN A 114 -11.16 -5.12 6.48
N CYS A 115 -11.82 -4.19 5.81
CA CYS A 115 -12.82 -4.49 4.80
C CYS A 115 -12.14 -5.20 3.63
N TYR A 116 -12.72 -6.30 3.17
CA TYR A 116 -12.28 -6.99 1.96
C TYR A 116 -13.09 -6.61 0.71
N ASP A 117 -14.15 -5.84 0.89
CA ASP A 117 -14.88 -5.18 -0.18
C ASP A 117 -14.97 -3.67 0.10
N ASN A 118 -15.45 -2.90 -0.88
CA ASN A 118 -15.49 -1.44 -0.77
C ASN A 118 -16.43 -0.99 0.36
N CYS A 119 -16.03 0.04 1.11
CA CYS A 119 -16.91 0.67 2.10
C CYS A 119 -18.02 1.48 1.41
N GLU A 120 -19.23 0.92 1.34
CA GLU A 120 -20.30 1.44 0.49
C GLU A 120 -21.69 1.29 1.14
N GLN A 121 -22.67 1.99 0.58
CA GLN A 121 -24.06 1.95 1.06
C GLN A 121 -24.84 0.71 0.61
N ARG A 122 -24.63 0.24 -0.63
CA ARG A 122 -25.30 -0.96 -1.18
C ARG A 122 -26.84 -0.96 -1.01
N GLY A 123 -27.47 0.20 -1.14
CA GLY A 123 -28.92 0.40 -0.97
C GLY A 123 -29.35 0.85 0.43
N GLU A 124 -28.43 0.85 1.39
CA GLU A 124 -28.64 1.35 2.74
C GLU A 124 -28.38 2.86 2.84
N SER A 125 -28.85 3.47 3.92
CA SER A 125 -28.53 4.88 4.23
C SER A 125 -27.14 5.05 4.87
N TYR A 126 -26.46 3.96 5.19
CA TYR A 126 -25.18 3.92 5.89
C TYR A 126 -24.14 3.10 5.13
N TYR A 127 -22.86 3.38 5.38
CA TYR A 127 -21.72 2.70 4.80
C TYR A 127 -21.34 1.48 5.64
N TRP A 128 -21.14 0.37 4.95
CA TRP A 128 -20.74 -0.89 5.55
C TRP A 128 -19.90 -1.72 4.58
N CYS A 129 -19.20 -2.70 5.12
CA CYS A 129 -18.34 -3.61 4.38
C CYS A 129 -18.40 -5.01 4.97
N HIS A 130 -17.87 -6.00 4.26
CA HIS A 130 -17.57 -7.30 4.81
C HIS A 130 -16.11 -7.38 5.27
N THR A 131 -15.92 -8.08 6.37
CA THR A 131 -14.63 -8.41 6.97
C THR A 131 -14.55 -9.92 7.19
N GLU A 132 -13.38 -10.44 7.55
CA GLU A 132 -13.22 -11.85 7.93
C GLU A 132 -14.13 -12.30 9.09
N GLN A 133 -14.62 -11.34 9.89
CA GLN A 133 -15.50 -11.60 11.03
C GLN A 133 -17.00 -11.38 10.72
N GLY A 134 -17.34 -11.10 9.45
CA GLY A 134 -18.69 -10.79 8.99
C GLY A 134 -18.85 -9.35 8.53
N TRP A 135 -20.10 -8.91 8.32
CA TRP A 135 -20.39 -7.52 7.97
C TRP A 135 -20.10 -6.58 9.15
N ASP A 136 -19.67 -5.35 8.86
CA ASP A 136 -19.44 -4.31 9.87
C ASP A 136 -19.69 -2.91 9.29
N TYR A 137 -20.01 -1.96 10.16
CA TYR A 137 -20.04 -0.54 9.77
C TYR A 137 -18.63 -0.07 9.44
N CYS A 138 -18.50 0.74 8.41
CA CYS A 138 -17.23 1.34 8.01
C CYS A 138 -17.43 2.82 7.70
N SER A 139 -16.34 3.58 7.73
CA SER A 139 -16.36 4.99 7.34
C SER A 139 -15.81 5.14 5.93
N PRO A 140 -16.49 5.86 5.02
CA PRO A 140 -15.97 6.09 3.66
C PRO A 140 -14.84 7.12 3.62
N ASN A 141 -14.70 7.97 4.64
CA ASN A 141 -13.65 8.98 4.74
C ASN A 141 -13.02 8.98 6.12
N GLU A 142 -11.81 9.54 6.21
CA GLU A 142 -11.12 9.69 7.49
C GLU A 142 -11.93 10.60 8.44
N ASN A 143 -12.06 10.15 9.69
CA ASN A 143 -12.76 10.88 10.74
C ASN A 143 -14.21 11.28 10.39
N THR A 144 -14.91 10.41 9.66
CA THR A 144 -16.38 10.46 9.52
C THR A 144 -17.02 9.27 10.23
N ASP A 145 -18.30 9.38 10.54
CA ASP A 145 -19.09 8.23 10.96
C ASP A 145 -19.50 7.35 9.75
N TYR A 146 -20.21 6.27 10.06
CA TYR A 146 -20.81 5.32 9.12
C TYR A 146 -21.92 5.92 8.24
N MET A 147 -22.39 7.13 8.53
CA MET A 147 -23.31 7.90 7.67
C MET A 147 -22.56 8.97 6.85
N ASN A 148 -21.23 8.93 6.83
CA ASN A 148 -20.36 9.94 6.20
C ASN A 148 -20.54 11.35 6.78
N LYS A 149 -20.93 11.46 8.05
CA LYS A 149 -20.99 12.73 8.76
C LYS A 149 -19.65 13.00 9.45
N GLN A 150 -19.18 14.24 9.36
CA GLN A 150 -17.90 14.64 9.93
C GLN A 150 -17.92 14.50 11.47
N CYS A 151 -16.94 13.77 12.01
CA CYS A 151 -16.75 13.70 13.45
C CYS A 151 -16.19 15.04 13.97
N LYS A 152 -16.57 15.42 15.19
CA LYS A 152 -15.98 16.58 15.87
C LYS A 152 -14.49 16.39 16.12
N GLU A 153 -13.71 17.46 15.96
CA GLU A 153 -12.25 17.42 16.15
C GLU A 153 -11.83 17.04 17.58
N ASP A 154 -12.59 17.45 18.59
CA ASP A 154 -12.34 17.14 20.01
C ASP A 154 -12.87 15.75 20.43
N ARG A 155 -13.62 15.10 19.54
CA ARG A 155 -14.20 13.78 19.72
C ARG A 155 -14.12 12.94 18.42
N PRO A 156 -12.89 12.72 17.88
CA PRO A 156 -12.68 12.03 16.61
C PRO A 156 -12.99 10.54 16.69
N CYS A 157 -12.93 9.82 15.57
CA CYS A 157 -13.13 8.38 15.56
C CYS A 157 -12.13 7.64 16.48
N ALA A 158 -12.64 6.97 17.51
CA ALA A 158 -11.82 6.20 18.45
C ALA A 158 -12.65 5.18 19.24
N LYS A 159 -11.98 4.14 19.75
CA LYS A 159 -12.61 3.07 20.54
C LYS A 159 -13.04 3.53 21.93
N ARG A 160 -12.29 4.42 22.59
CA ARG A 160 -12.62 5.01 23.92
C ARG A 160 -13.10 4.00 24.97
N ASN A 161 -12.36 2.91 25.17
CA ASN A 161 -12.74 1.80 26.08
C ASN A 161 -14.08 1.11 25.74
N SER A 162 -14.66 1.35 24.55
CA SER A 162 -15.79 0.61 24.00
C SER A 162 -15.32 -0.60 23.21
N LYS A 163 -16.25 -1.46 22.81
CA LYS A 163 -15.97 -2.51 21.81
C LYS A 163 -15.92 -1.94 20.39
N TYR A 164 -16.67 -0.87 20.13
CA TYR A 164 -16.78 -0.22 18.83
C TYR A 164 -15.88 1.01 18.76
N TYR A 165 -15.53 1.44 17.55
CA TYR A 165 -15.08 2.77 17.22
C TYR A 165 -16.30 3.68 17.00
N TRP A 166 -16.29 4.85 17.60
CA TRP A 166 -17.40 5.80 17.54
C TRP A 166 -16.84 7.22 17.65
N CYS A 167 -17.62 8.20 17.21
CA CYS A 167 -17.25 9.60 17.28
C CYS A 167 -18.48 10.47 17.53
N ALA A 168 -18.25 11.69 18.00
CA ALA A 168 -19.34 12.63 18.17
C ALA A 168 -19.64 13.31 16.84
N VAL A 169 -20.90 13.36 16.47
CA VAL A 169 -21.40 13.99 15.25
C VAL A 169 -22.56 14.89 15.64
N GLU A 170 -22.45 16.19 15.39
CA GLU A 170 -23.47 17.16 15.78
C GLU A 170 -23.85 17.04 17.27
N GLU A 171 -25.09 16.66 17.60
CA GLU A 171 -25.58 16.43 18.97
C GLU A 171 -25.73 14.94 19.33
N THR A 172 -25.19 14.04 18.51
CA THR A 172 -25.28 12.58 18.71
C THR A 172 -23.92 11.89 18.59
N TRP A 173 -23.92 10.56 18.69
CA TRP A 173 -22.77 9.71 18.44
C TRP A 173 -23.05 8.80 17.25
N GLY A 174 -22.02 8.59 16.42
CA GLY A 174 -22.06 7.66 15.29
C GLY A 174 -20.97 6.61 15.41
N TYR A 175 -21.26 5.39 14.95
CA TYR A 175 -20.24 4.38 14.71
C TYR A 175 -19.28 4.89 13.63
N CYS A 176 -18.00 4.60 13.76
CA CYS A 176 -17.01 4.96 12.75
C CYS A 176 -16.03 3.81 12.56
N GLY A 177 -15.51 3.66 11.35
CA GLY A 177 -14.40 2.77 11.04
C GLY A 177 -13.11 3.57 10.89
N LEU A 178 -11.96 2.97 11.17
CA LEU A 178 -10.69 3.58 10.79
C LEU A 178 -10.56 3.59 9.26
N VAL A 179 -9.98 4.65 8.73
CA VAL A 179 -9.61 4.79 7.31
C VAL A 179 -8.12 5.10 7.28
N LYS A 180 -7.35 4.27 6.59
CA LYS A 180 -5.89 4.39 6.55
C LYS A 180 -5.42 4.36 5.09
N PRO A 181 -4.51 5.24 4.66
CA PRO A 181 -4.03 5.22 3.29
C PRO A 181 -3.32 3.90 2.98
N LYS A 182 -3.55 3.39 1.78
CA LYS A 182 -2.85 2.24 1.21
C LYS A 182 -1.38 2.58 1.05
N MET A 183 -0.52 1.67 1.49
CA MET A 183 0.91 1.81 1.25
C MET A 183 1.28 1.50 -0.19
N PHE A 184 0.60 0.50 -0.76
CA PHE A 184 0.77 0.00 -2.12
C PHE A 184 -0.58 -0.41 -2.70
N TYR A 185 -0.67 -0.45 -4.04
CA TYR A 185 -1.74 -1.15 -4.73
C TYR A 185 -1.22 -2.51 -5.16
N TYR A 186 -1.90 -3.56 -4.73
CA TYR A 186 -1.64 -4.91 -5.18
C TYR A 186 -2.47 -5.16 -6.42
N TRP A 187 -1.83 -5.65 -7.47
CA TRP A 187 -2.50 -6.15 -8.65
C TRP A 187 -2.55 -7.66 -8.61
N THR A 188 -3.51 -8.21 -9.32
CA THR A 188 -3.69 -9.65 -9.44
C THR A 188 -3.03 -10.17 -10.72
N TYR A 189 -2.98 -11.49 -10.87
CA TYR A 189 -2.51 -12.08 -12.10
C TYR A 189 -3.43 -11.75 -13.29
N GLU A 190 -4.75 -11.63 -13.11
CA GLU A 190 -5.65 -11.15 -14.18
C GLU A 190 -5.59 -9.63 -14.40
N ASN A 191 -4.64 -8.95 -13.74
CA ASN A 191 -4.46 -7.50 -13.85
C ASN A 191 -5.69 -6.71 -13.36
N SER A 192 -6.33 -7.23 -12.30
CA SER A 192 -7.32 -6.53 -11.48
C SER A 192 -6.63 -5.95 -10.25
N VAL A 193 -7.23 -4.95 -9.60
CA VAL A 193 -6.66 -4.34 -8.39
C VAL A 193 -7.31 -4.91 -7.15
N CYS A 194 -6.49 -5.22 -6.16
CA CYS A 194 -6.93 -5.70 -4.86
C CYS A 194 -7.60 -4.56 -4.06
N ILE A 195 -8.75 -4.85 -3.49
CA ILE A 195 -9.47 -3.99 -2.54
C ILE A 195 -8.76 -4.02 -1.18
N ASP A 196 -8.27 -5.18 -0.76
CA ASP A 196 -7.52 -5.39 0.47
C ASP A 196 -6.02 -5.61 0.21
N VAL A 197 -5.29 -6.00 1.25
CA VAL A 197 -3.87 -6.36 1.09
C VAL A 197 -3.78 -7.77 0.53
N CYS A 198 -2.63 -8.14 -0.02
CA CYS A 198 -2.42 -9.51 -0.47
C CYS A 198 -2.19 -10.44 0.73
N HIS A 199 -3.13 -11.36 0.97
CA HIS A 199 -3.16 -12.26 2.12
C HIS A 199 -2.66 -13.65 1.74
N TYR A 200 -2.00 -14.33 2.68
CA TYR A 200 -1.64 -15.72 2.51
C TYR A 200 -2.78 -16.66 2.89
N TYR A 201 -3.01 -17.70 2.10
CA TYR A 201 -3.98 -18.75 2.36
C TYR A 201 -3.29 -20.08 2.67
N GLU A 202 -3.18 -20.40 3.96
CA GLU A 202 -2.43 -21.56 4.46
C GLU A 202 -2.86 -22.89 3.84
N ARG A 203 -4.16 -23.10 3.64
CA ARG A 203 -4.68 -24.36 3.11
C ARG A 203 -4.37 -24.55 1.62
N GLY A 204 -4.20 -23.46 0.87
CA GLY A 204 -3.92 -23.50 -0.56
C GLY A 204 -2.46 -23.27 -0.93
N ASP A 205 -1.65 -22.79 0.02
CA ASP A 205 -0.25 -22.41 -0.20
C ASP A 205 -0.10 -21.38 -1.33
N TYR A 206 -0.85 -20.29 -1.21
CA TYR A 206 -0.80 -19.17 -2.15
C TYR A 206 -1.28 -17.87 -1.53
N TYR A 207 -0.97 -16.78 -2.22
CA TYR A 207 -1.40 -15.44 -1.90
C TYR A 207 -2.56 -14.99 -2.78
N TRP A 208 -3.52 -14.31 -2.16
CA TRP A 208 -4.75 -13.87 -2.80
C TRP A 208 -5.27 -12.58 -2.17
N CYS A 209 -6.16 -11.91 -2.88
CA CYS A 209 -6.83 -10.72 -2.41
C CYS A 209 -8.24 -10.68 -2.99
N HIS A 210 -9.05 -9.78 -2.46
CA HIS A 210 -10.38 -9.51 -2.97
C HIS A 210 -10.33 -8.43 -4.04
N THR A 211 -11.20 -8.58 -5.04
CA THR A 211 -11.39 -7.67 -6.17
C THR A 211 -12.87 -7.35 -6.32
N ASP A 212 -13.23 -6.46 -7.25
CA ASP A 212 -14.62 -6.14 -7.57
C ASP A 212 -15.41 -7.33 -8.16
N LYS A 213 -14.74 -8.45 -8.49
CA LYS A 213 -15.33 -9.68 -9.04
C LYS A 213 -15.32 -10.87 -8.07
N GLY A 214 -14.81 -10.70 -6.85
CA GLY A 214 -14.65 -11.78 -5.89
C GLY A 214 -13.21 -11.81 -5.37
N TRP A 215 -12.49 -12.89 -5.65
CA TRP A 215 -11.10 -13.04 -5.22
C TRP A 215 -10.21 -13.44 -6.39
N ASP A 216 -8.91 -13.11 -6.28
CA ASP A 216 -7.93 -13.45 -7.31
C ASP A 216 -6.52 -13.57 -6.71
N TYR A 217 -5.60 -14.22 -7.44
CA TYR A 217 -4.22 -14.40 -7.03
C TYR A 217 -3.42 -13.10 -7.14
N CYS A 218 -2.70 -12.74 -6.09
CA CYS A 218 -1.81 -11.59 -6.03
C CYS A 218 -0.44 -12.00 -5.51
N SER A 219 0.54 -11.09 -5.56
CA SER A 219 1.84 -11.32 -4.95
C SER A 219 2.01 -10.50 -3.67
N PRO A 220 2.61 -11.06 -2.60
CA PRO A 220 2.87 -10.32 -1.37
C PRO A 220 3.94 -9.24 -1.53
N GLU A 221 4.81 -9.43 -2.53
CA GLU A 221 6.01 -8.63 -2.78
C GLU A 221 6.19 -8.35 -4.27
N VAL A 222 7.04 -7.36 -4.59
CA VAL A 222 7.46 -7.10 -5.98
C VAL A 222 8.26 -8.29 -6.50
N ASP A 223 8.03 -8.66 -7.75
CA ASP A 223 8.81 -9.67 -8.47
C ASP A 223 8.90 -11.03 -7.77
N VAL A 224 7.79 -11.42 -7.13
CA VAL A 224 7.55 -12.81 -6.70
C VAL A 224 6.22 -13.28 -7.29
N THR A 225 6.06 -14.59 -7.40
CA THR A 225 4.84 -15.23 -7.88
C THR A 225 3.74 -15.20 -6.83
N TYR A 226 2.53 -15.61 -7.20
CA TYR A 226 1.43 -15.76 -6.24
C TYR A 226 1.69 -16.84 -5.18
N LYS A 227 2.75 -17.65 -5.33
CA LYS A 227 3.27 -18.59 -4.33
C LYS A 227 4.48 -18.05 -3.56
N GLY A 228 4.83 -16.78 -3.75
CA GLY A 228 6.01 -16.17 -3.14
C GLY A 228 7.34 -16.68 -3.72
N THR A 229 7.34 -17.39 -4.85
CA THR A 229 8.58 -17.81 -5.51
C THR A 229 9.20 -16.61 -6.22
N PRO A 230 10.51 -16.32 -6.08
CA PRO A 230 11.13 -15.20 -6.77
C PRO A 230 11.06 -15.32 -8.29
N CYS A 231 10.66 -14.23 -8.95
CA CYS A 231 10.83 -14.08 -10.38
C CYS A 231 12.32 -14.00 -10.72
N ARG A 232 12.69 -14.43 -11.92
CA ARG A 232 14.05 -14.26 -12.43
C ARG A 232 14.36 -12.78 -12.59
N SER A 233 15.62 -12.43 -12.33
CA SER A 233 16.10 -11.04 -12.39
C SER A 233 16.09 -10.41 -13.79
N ASP A 234 15.93 -11.22 -14.85
CA ASP A 234 15.76 -10.77 -16.24
C ASP A 234 14.30 -10.80 -16.72
N HIS A 235 13.36 -11.22 -15.86
CA HIS A 235 11.95 -11.33 -16.23
C HIS A 235 11.04 -11.07 -15.03
N PHE A 236 10.94 -9.78 -14.68
CA PHE A 236 10.11 -9.25 -13.60
C PHE A 236 8.62 -9.55 -13.76
N CYS A 237 7.85 -9.37 -12.68
CA CYS A 237 6.41 -9.60 -12.75
C CYS A 237 5.73 -8.59 -13.68
N GLY A 238 4.96 -9.08 -14.66
CA GLY A 238 4.19 -8.21 -15.53
C GLY A 238 3.49 -8.93 -16.67
N LEU A 239 2.89 -8.14 -17.57
CA LEU A 239 2.04 -8.67 -18.64
C LEU A 239 2.80 -9.36 -19.76
N HIS A 240 4.00 -8.88 -20.11
CA HIS A 240 4.84 -9.43 -21.18
C HIS A 240 4.10 -9.71 -22.50
N GLY A 241 3.14 -8.85 -22.86
CA GLY A 241 2.33 -8.99 -24.09
C GLY A 241 1.04 -9.79 -23.93
N TYR A 242 0.78 -10.34 -22.74
CA TYR A 242 -0.44 -11.07 -22.40
C TYR A 242 -1.44 -10.18 -21.66
N SER A 243 -2.66 -10.70 -21.46
CA SER A 243 -3.68 -10.05 -20.63
C SER A 243 -3.50 -10.31 -19.13
N TYR A 244 -2.59 -11.20 -18.76
CA TYR A 244 -2.31 -11.59 -17.38
C TYR A 244 -0.84 -11.35 -17.03
N ASN A 245 -0.57 -11.18 -15.74
CA ASN A 245 0.75 -10.95 -15.17
C ASN A 245 1.42 -12.27 -14.81
N TRP A 246 2.67 -12.42 -15.19
CA TRP A 246 3.46 -13.62 -14.93
C TRP A 246 4.97 -13.31 -14.96
N CYS A 247 5.78 -14.27 -14.51
CA CYS A 247 7.22 -14.20 -14.64
C CYS A 247 7.87 -15.58 -14.81
N TRP A 248 9.09 -15.63 -15.35
CA TRP A 248 9.90 -16.84 -15.28
C TRP A 248 10.43 -17.04 -13.86
N THR A 249 10.45 -18.28 -13.38
CA THR A 249 11.12 -18.68 -12.14
C THR A 249 12.31 -19.59 -12.45
N SER A 250 13.22 -19.76 -11.49
CA SER A 250 14.38 -20.65 -11.66
C SER A 250 14.01 -22.14 -11.70
N GLY A 251 12.83 -22.52 -11.19
CA GLY A 251 12.44 -23.92 -10.98
C GLY A 251 11.30 -24.41 -11.88
N SER A 252 10.17 -23.69 -11.95
CA SER A 252 8.92 -24.14 -12.62
C SER A 252 8.86 -23.77 -14.11
N GLY A 253 9.89 -23.14 -14.65
CA GLY A 253 9.80 -22.41 -15.91
C GLY A 253 9.14 -21.07 -15.65
N TYR A 254 7.82 -21.01 -15.49
CA TYR A 254 7.10 -19.77 -15.24
C TYR A 254 6.07 -19.93 -14.13
N ASP A 255 5.55 -18.82 -13.62
CA ASP A 255 4.39 -18.83 -12.75
C ASP A 255 3.66 -17.47 -12.79
N TYR A 256 2.42 -17.45 -12.31
CA TYR A 256 1.60 -16.24 -12.24
C TYR A 256 2.08 -15.31 -11.12
N CYS A 257 1.87 -14.01 -11.30
CA CYS A 257 2.28 -13.02 -10.31
C CYS A 257 1.37 -11.79 -10.38
N GLY A 258 1.34 -11.00 -9.33
CA GLY A 258 0.65 -9.73 -9.26
C GLY A 258 1.64 -8.57 -9.06
N PRO A 259 1.75 -7.59 -9.97
CA PRO A 259 2.65 -6.46 -9.75
C PRO A 259 2.19 -5.63 -8.55
N ILE A 260 3.13 -4.96 -7.88
CA ILE A 260 2.83 -4.04 -6.79
C ILE A 260 3.16 -2.64 -7.26
N GLU A 261 2.18 -1.74 -7.19
CA GLU A 261 2.36 -0.35 -7.54
C GLU A 261 2.49 0.54 -6.30
N SER A 262 3.31 1.57 -6.45
CA SER A 262 3.57 2.55 -5.39
C SER A 262 2.31 3.37 -5.10
N ALA A 263 1.89 3.43 -3.84
CA ALA A 263 0.83 4.33 -3.39
C ALA A 263 1.43 5.44 -2.53
N GLU A 264 1.39 5.27 -1.21
CA GLU A 264 2.04 6.20 -0.30
C GLU A 264 3.56 6.14 -0.40
N CYS A 265 4.15 4.94 -0.43
CA CYS A 265 5.61 4.76 -0.55
C CYS A 265 6.00 4.42 -1.99
N SER A 266 7.06 5.05 -2.50
CA SER A 266 7.63 4.72 -3.82
C SER A 266 8.78 3.73 -3.67
N TYR A 267 8.65 2.53 -4.24
CA TYR A 267 9.77 1.57 -4.28
C TYR A 267 10.94 2.10 -5.08
N VAL A 268 12.15 1.79 -4.64
CA VAL A 268 13.36 1.95 -5.46
C VAL A 268 13.62 0.60 -6.15
N PRO A 269 13.52 0.51 -7.48
CA PRO A 269 13.77 -0.73 -8.21
C PRO A 269 15.18 -1.27 -7.96
N SER A 270 15.31 -2.60 -7.92
CA SER A 270 16.58 -3.31 -7.63
C SER A 270 17.73 -2.96 -8.58
N THR A 271 17.43 -2.54 -9.81
CA THR A 271 18.42 -2.06 -10.79
C THR A 271 19.18 -0.82 -10.31
N HIS A 272 18.54 0.05 -9.51
CA HIS A 272 19.20 1.22 -8.91
C HIS A 272 20.02 0.85 -7.67
N LEU A 273 19.66 -0.23 -6.97
CA LEU A 273 20.38 -0.69 -5.77
C LEU A 273 21.78 -1.21 -6.07
N ARG A 274 22.03 -1.75 -7.27
CA ARG A 274 23.35 -2.29 -7.65
C ARG A 274 24.38 -1.23 -8.04
N ARG A 275 23.98 -0.05 -8.51
CA ARG A 275 24.93 0.96 -9.03
C ARG A 275 25.77 1.68 -7.96
N GLY A 276 25.41 1.58 -6.68
CA GLY A 276 26.14 2.20 -5.56
C GLY A 276 26.87 1.21 -4.66
N ALA A 277 26.99 -0.05 -5.06
CA ALA A 277 27.70 -1.08 -4.33
C ALA A 277 29.22 -0.88 -4.45
N ASP A 278 29.81 -0.08 -3.55
CA ASP A 278 31.24 -0.17 -3.27
C ASP A 278 31.45 -1.37 -2.33
N ASP A 279 32.28 -2.33 -2.76
CA ASP A 279 32.58 -3.57 -2.01
C ASP A 279 33.12 -3.30 -0.59
N ASN A 280 33.52 -2.06 -0.25
CA ASN A 280 34.07 -1.68 1.05
C ASN A 280 33.08 -1.02 2.03
N ASN A 281 31.82 -0.80 1.66
CA ASN A 281 30.82 -0.25 2.57
C ASN A 281 29.50 -1.01 2.40
N PRO A 282 29.07 -1.86 3.37
CA PRO A 282 27.90 -2.71 3.21
C PRO A 282 26.62 -1.86 3.14
N GLN A 283 26.32 -1.42 1.92
CA GLN A 283 25.03 -1.31 1.28
C GLN A 283 23.85 -1.07 2.21
N LYS A 284 23.69 0.18 2.67
CA LYS A 284 22.37 0.66 3.10
C LYS A 284 21.46 0.66 1.88
N ILE A 285 20.63 -0.37 1.74
CA ILE A 285 19.70 -0.55 0.63
C ILE A 285 18.48 0.34 0.87
N VAL A 286 18.15 1.25 -0.05
CA VAL A 286 16.89 2.01 0.04
C VAL A 286 15.75 1.14 -0.48
N ILE A 287 14.78 0.85 0.38
CA ILE A 287 13.62 0.02 0.04
C ILE A 287 12.57 0.89 -0.65
N CYS A 288 12.11 1.92 0.05
CA CYS A 288 11.12 2.84 -0.46
C CYS A 288 11.25 4.21 0.21
N THR A 289 10.74 5.24 -0.46
CA THR A 289 10.72 6.61 0.04
C THR A 289 9.29 7.15 0.02
N LYS A 290 8.87 7.75 1.14
CA LYS A 290 7.69 8.60 1.24
C LYS A 290 8.11 10.05 1.28
N VAL A 291 7.54 10.87 0.41
CA VAL A 291 7.62 12.33 0.51
C VAL A 291 6.24 12.86 0.94
N ASP A 292 6.23 13.58 2.06
CA ASP A 292 5.11 14.38 2.54
C ASP A 292 5.46 15.85 2.33
N LYS A 293 5.03 16.40 1.19
CA LYS A 293 5.31 17.78 0.81
C LYS A 293 4.61 18.79 1.74
N GLY A 294 3.42 18.45 2.23
CA GLY A 294 2.63 19.33 3.09
C GLY A 294 3.32 19.60 4.41
N ASN A 295 3.85 18.55 5.04
CA ASN A 295 4.59 18.67 6.30
C ASN A 295 6.10 18.83 6.10
N LYS A 296 6.58 18.92 4.85
CA LYS A 296 8.00 18.93 4.49
C LYS A 296 8.76 17.79 5.17
N LYS A 297 8.21 16.56 5.14
CA LYS A 297 8.85 15.37 5.72
C LYS A 297 9.19 14.37 4.64
N ILE A 298 10.36 13.74 4.77
CA ILE A 298 10.74 12.57 3.98
C ILE A 298 10.90 11.42 4.94
N THR A 299 10.25 10.29 4.66
CA THR A 299 10.45 9.03 5.38
C THR A 299 11.12 8.04 4.44
N ILE A 300 12.26 7.49 4.85
CA ILE A 300 13.05 6.55 4.04
C ILE A 300 13.12 5.23 4.77
N PHE A 301 12.78 4.16 4.07
CA PHE A 301 12.97 2.79 4.53
C PHE A 301 14.29 2.28 3.97
N THR A 302 15.15 1.78 4.84
CA THR A 302 16.43 1.22 4.41
C THR A 302 16.74 -0.10 5.09
N ALA A 303 17.38 -1.02 4.38
CA ALA A 303 17.82 -2.31 4.90
C ALA A 303 19.34 -2.37 4.96
N ASN A 304 19.86 -2.89 6.07
CA ASN A 304 21.24 -3.37 6.17
C ASN A 304 21.20 -4.89 6.33
N PRO A 305 21.63 -5.68 5.32
CA PRO A 305 21.70 -7.13 5.43
C PRO A 305 22.49 -7.55 6.67
N ASP A 306 21.91 -8.47 7.44
CA ASP A 306 22.50 -8.96 8.69
C ASP A 306 22.16 -10.45 8.88
N PRO A 307 22.71 -11.33 8.02
CA PRO A 307 22.33 -12.74 8.00
C PRO A 307 22.80 -13.52 9.24
N ASP A 308 23.77 -12.99 10.00
CA ASP A 308 24.31 -13.64 11.19
C ASP A 308 23.39 -13.41 12.40
N ASP A 309 22.89 -12.18 12.57
CA ASP A 309 21.97 -11.84 13.66
C ASP A 309 20.49 -11.98 13.27
N ILE A 310 20.16 -12.11 11.97
CA ILE A 310 18.79 -12.35 11.49
C ILE A 310 18.71 -13.72 10.80
N ALA A 311 18.16 -14.67 11.55
CA ALA A 311 17.94 -16.04 11.10
C ALA A 311 16.96 -16.09 9.93
N ASP A 312 17.09 -17.14 9.11
CA ASP A 312 16.12 -17.42 8.05
C ASP A 312 14.74 -17.71 8.66
N GLY A 313 13.82 -16.79 8.43
CA GLY A 313 12.44 -16.85 8.87
C GLY A 313 11.46 -17.42 7.85
N SER A 314 11.93 -17.90 6.69
CA SER A 314 11.06 -18.28 5.56
C SER A 314 9.98 -19.29 5.96
N LYS A 315 10.32 -20.27 6.81
CA LYS A 315 9.35 -21.26 7.32
C LYS A 315 8.28 -20.71 8.26
N PHE A 316 8.52 -19.52 8.83
CA PHE A 316 7.58 -18.81 9.70
C PHE A 316 6.89 -17.66 8.97
N LYS A 317 7.12 -17.50 7.66
CA LYS A 317 6.71 -16.30 6.92
C LYS A 317 5.25 -15.94 7.15
N HIS A 318 4.37 -16.91 7.03
CA HIS A 318 2.93 -16.73 7.16
C HIS A 318 2.50 -16.38 8.59
N GLU A 319 3.10 -17.02 9.58
CA GLU A 319 2.83 -16.71 10.98
C GLU A 319 3.33 -15.32 11.36
N VAL A 320 4.50 -14.91 10.83
CA VAL A 320 5.02 -13.54 10.98
C VAL A 320 4.10 -12.53 10.29
N GLU A 321 3.64 -12.79 9.06
CA GLU A 321 2.69 -11.93 8.33
C GLU A 321 1.39 -11.74 9.12
N ASN A 322 0.82 -12.82 9.64
CA ASN A 322 -0.39 -12.81 10.46
C ASN A 322 -0.19 -12.13 11.83
N LEU A 323 0.99 -12.23 12.43
CA LEU A 323 1.30 -11.56 13.70
C LEU A 323 1.52 -10.06 13.50
N VAL A 324 2.22 -9.69 12.43
CA VAL A 324 2.53 -8.29 12.08
C VAL A 324 1.26 -7.54 11.65
N SER A 325 0.29 -8.20 11.00
CA SER A 325 -0.98 -7.56 10.61
C SER A 325 -1.74 -6.98 11.82
N GLN A 326 -1.58 -7.60 13.00
CA GLN A 326 -2.19 -7.20 14.28
C GLN A 326 -1.45 -6.04 14.98
N TRP A 327 -0.25 -5.66 14.51
CA TRP A 327 0.55 -4.63 15.16
C TRP A 327 -0.17 -3.27 15.19
N ASP A 328 -0.28 -2.66 16.37
CA ASP A 328 -0.65 -1.27 16.55
C ASP A 328 0.41 -0.49 17.35
N ASN A 329 0.50 0.82 17.14
CA ASN A 329 1.50 1.64 17.83
C ASN A 329 1.26 1.76 19.35
N GLY A 330 0.09 1.39 19.86
CA GLY A 330 -0.16 1.27 21.30
C GLY A 330 0.75 0.25 22.01
N TYR A 331 1.40 -0.66 21.28
CA TYR A 331 2.40 -1.57 21.82
C TYR A 331 3.79 -0.95 22.02
N LEU A 332 4.05 0.24 21.47
CA LEU A 332 5.31 0.94 21.68
C LEU A 332 5.41 1.40 23.14
N VAL A 333 6.46 0.94 23.81
CA VAL A 333 6.76 1.24 25.22
C VAL A 333 8.22 1.67 25.35
N ASP A 334 8.54 2.48 26.35
CA ASP A 334 9.89 3.03 26.51
C ASP A 334 10.90 2.08 27.17
N GLN A 335 10.42 0.92 27.64
CA GLN A 335 11.23 -0.10 28.33
C GLN A 335 11.13 -1.44 27.60
N ALA A 336 12.23 -2.20 27.63
CA ALA A 336 12.26 -3.50 26.96
C ALA A 336 11.12 -4.39 27.47
N ARG A 337 10.38 -4.99 26.53
CA ARG A 337 9.19 -5.79 26.81
C ARG A 337 9.06 -6.89 25.79
N SER A 338 8.98 -8.12 26.26
CA SER A 338 8.77 -9.29 25.40
C SER A 338 7.28 -9.65 25.32
N ASN A 339 6.89 -10.39 24.28
CA ASN A 339 5.54 -10.88 24.03
C ASN A 339 4.53 -9.73 23.92
N LEU A 340 4.89 -8.66 23.22
CA LEU A 340 3.92 -7.60 22.88
C LEU A 340 2.76 -8.20 22.06
N LEU A 341 3.13 -9.04 21.11
CA LEU A 341 2.25 -9.94 20.37
C LEU A 341 2.92 -11.31 20.31
N ARG A 342 2.13 -12.38 20.32
CA ARG A 342 2.65 -13.75 20.30
C ARG A 342 1.72 -14.70 19.55
N SER A 343 2.32 -15.63 18.82
CA SER A 343 1.68 -16.80 18.22
C SER A 343 2.36 -18.09 18.73
N ALA A 344 2.19 -19.21 18.03
CA ALA A 344 2.76 -20.49 18.47
C ALA A 344 4.29 -20.47 18.43
N ASP A 345 4.87 -20.14 17.28
CA ASP A 345 6.31 -20.25 17.03
C ASP A 345 7.05 -18.92 17.05
N VAL A 346 6.36 -17.78 16.95
CA VAL A 346 6.98 -16.45 16.96
C VAL A 346 6.31 -15.46 17.92
N ARG A 347 6.99 -14.36 18.20
CA ARG A 347 6.52 -13.23 19.01
C ARG A 347 7.16 -11.92 18.58
N ILE A 348 6.53 -10.80 18.89
CA ILE A 348 7.11 -9.46 18.72
C ILE A 348 7.59 -8.94 20.08
N ASP A 349 8.85 -8.53 20.15
CA ASP A 349 9.52 -8.02 21.33
C ASP A 349 10.05 -6.59 21.09
N MET A 350 10.04 -5.75 22.13
CA MET A 350 10.73 -4.46 22.19
C MET A 350 12.03 -4.65 22.98
N GLN A 351 13.18 -4.52 22.34
CA GLN A 351 14.50 -4.78 22.94
C GLN A 351 15.09 -3.58 23.70
N GLY A 352 14.47 -2.42 23.58
CA GLY A 352 14.90 -1.17 24.19
C GLY A 352 14.86 0.00 23.22
N LEU A 353 15.06 1.18 23.78
CA LEU A 353 15.31 2.38 22.99
C LEU A 353 16.80 2.50 22.69
N ILE A 354 17.16 2.68 21.43
CA ILE A 354 18.53 2.94 20.98
C ILE A 354 18.67 4.40 20.57
N ASN A 355 19.85 4.99 20.82
CA ASN A 355 20.14 6.36 20.40
C ASN A 355 20.83 6.35 19.03
N ARG A 356 20.25 7.06 18.05
CA ARG A 356 20.83 7.29 16.73
C ARG A 356 20.68 8.77 16.39
N ASN A 357 21.78 9.45 16.12
CA ASN A 357 21.78 10.89 15.77
C ASN A 357 21.01 11.75 16.79
N ASN A 358 21.19 11.48 18.09
CA ASN A 358 20.49 12.16 19.20
C ASN A 358 18.97 11.99 19.21
N LEU A 359 18.43 11.03 18.45
CA LEU A 359 17.03 10.64 18.49
C LEU A 359 16.91 9.22 19.07
N ARG A 360 15.85 8.99 19.83
CA ARG A 360 15.53 7.66 20.39
C ARG A 360 14.73 6.87 19.38
N TYR A 361 15.19 5.68 19.04
CA TYR A 361 14.51 4.73 18.15
C TYR A 361 14.10 3.49 18.94
N TYR A 362 12.94 2.94 18.62
CA TYR A 362 12.50 1.64 19.11
C TYR A 362 13.22 0.53 18.34
N ASN A 363 13.85 -0.39 19.06
CA ASN A 363 14.40 -1.62 18.50
C ASN A 363 13.37 -2.73 18.70
N LEU A 364 12.67 -3.10 17.62
CA LEU A 364 11.63 -4.11 17.63
C LEU A 364 12.09 -5.34 16.86
N GLN A 365 11.74 -6.52 17.37
CA GLN A 365 12.15 -7.79 16.79
C GLN A 365 11.00 -8.78 16.76
N VAL A 366 10.90 -9.53 15.66
CA VAL A 366 10.17 -10.79 15.63
C VAL A 366 11.14 -11.90 16.01
N GLN A 367 10.82 -12.63 17.08
CA GLN A 367 11.67 -13.69 17.60
C GLN A 367 10.92 -15.02 17.66
N ARG A 368 11.68 -16.11 17.52
CA ARG A 368 11.19 -17.48 17.69
C ARG A 368 10.93 -17.80 19.16
N ASN A 369 9.87 -18.56 19.43
CA ASN A 369 9.47 -19.07 20.76
C ASN A 369 10.29 -20.30 21.17
N VAL A 370 11.61 -20.23 21.02
CA VAL A 370 12.54 -21.27 21.42
C VAL A 370 13.69 -20.68 22.24
N PRO A 371 14.31 -21.47 23.12
CA PRO A 371 15.54 -21.03 23.79
C PRO A 371 16.62 -20.72 22.76
N ARG A 372 17.31 -19.58 22.94
CA ARG A 372 18.47 -19.23 22.12
C ARG A 372 19.60 -20.22 22.41
N ARG A 373 20.16 -20.82 21.36
CA ARG A 373 21.39 -21.62 21.44
C ARG A 373 22.60 -20.73 21.16
N ALA A 374 23.76 -21.09 21.70
CA ALA A 374 24.98 -20.35 21.45
C ALA A 374 25.29 -20.32 19.94
N GLY A 375 25.57 -19.13 19.40
CA GLY A 375 25.82 -18.94 17.96
C GLY A 375 24.58 -18.94 17.06
N GLU A 376 23.38 -19.18 17.60
CA GLU A 376 22.14 -19.09 16.83
C GLU A 376 21.38 -17.79 17.17
N SER A 377 20.79 -17.17 16.16
CA SER A 377 19.80 -16.12 16.34
C SER A 377 18.39 -16.69 16.42
N THR A 378 17.60 -16.17 17.36
CA THR A 378 16.14 -16.39 17.40
C THR A 378 15.38 -15.30 16.66
N THR A 379 16.03 -14.20 16.27
CA THR A 379 15.43 -13.09 15.55
C THR A 379 15.28 -13.45 14.08
N VAL A 380 14.06 -13.31 13.55
CA VAL A 380 13.75 -13.55 12.13
C VAL A 380 13.39 -12.26 11.38
N SER A 381 13.14 -11.18 12.12
CA SER A 381 12.89 -9.85 11.57
C SER A 381 13.22 -8.81 12.64
N GLN A 382 13.86 -7.72 12.25
CA GLN A 382 14.26 -6.63 13.13
C GLN A 382 14.09 -5.28 12.44
N ILE A 383 13.48 -4.36 13.17
CA ILE A 383 13.27 -3.00 12.71
C ILE A 383 13.70 -1.98 13.76
N ILE A 384 14.19 -0.85 13.28
CA ILE A 384 14.64 0.28 14.07
C ILE A 384 13.82 1.50 13.63
N VAL A 385 12.91 1.97 14.48
CA VAL A 385 11.89 2.95 14.09
C VAL A 385 11.82 4.15 15.05
N PRO A 386 11.70 5.38 14.55
CA PRO A 386 11.59 6.57 15.37
C PRO A 386 10.15 6.72 15.89
N PRO A 387 9.94 7.49 16.97
CA PRO A 387 8.60 7.80 17.45
C PRO A 387 7.76 8.53 16.39
N GLY A 388 6.45 8.31 16.44
CA GLY A 388 5.47 9.05 15.62
C GLY A 388 5.29 8.54 14.19
N VAL A 389 5.97 7.47 13.77
CA VAL A 389 5.70 6.83 12.48
C VAL A 389 4.38 6.04 12.53
N PRO A 390 3.57 5.99 11.45
CA PRO A 390 2.31 5.23 11.45
C PRO A 390 2.51 3.71 11.62
N ALA A 391 1.55 3.02 12.24
CA ALA A 391 1.62 1.56 12.45
C ALA A 391 1.85 0.77 11.13
N ARG A 392 1.23 1.20 10.02
CA ARG A 392 1.41 0.56 8.71
C ARG A 392 2.88 0.59 8.23
N TYR A 393 3.67 1.58 8.64
CA TYR A 393 5.11 1.68 8.31
C TYR A 393 5.89 0.62 9.08
N ILE A 394 5.61 0.46 10.36
CA ILE A 394 6.20 -0.60 11.18
C ILE A 394 5.87 -1.98 10.59
N ARG A 395 4.60 -2.22 10.24
CA ARG A 395 4.19 -3.48 9.61
C ARG A 395 5.00 -3.76 8.34
N ARG A 396 5.12 -2.76 7.45
CA ARG A 396 5.92 -2.95 6.24
C ARG A 396 7.38 -3.25 6.55
N ALA A 397 7.99 -2.50 7.47
CA ALA A 397 9.39 -2.70 7.82
C ALA A 397 9.67 -4.12 8.34
N PHE A 398 8.75 -4.72 9.10
CA PHE A 398 8.91 -6.10 9.56
C PHE A 398 8.90 -7.10 8.39
N ILE A 399 7.98 -6.94 7.45
CA ILE A 399 7.91 -7.81 6.25
C ILE A 399 9.17 -7.66 5.40
N GLU A 400 9.64 -6.43 5.23
CA GLU A 400 10.88 -6.14 4.52
C GLU A 400 12.11 -6.75 5.20
N SER A 401 12.19 -6.66 6.52
CA SER A 401 13.28 -7.22 7.29
C SER A 401 13.33 -8.74 7.22
N LEU A 402 12.16 -9.39 7.35
CA LEU A 402 12.02 -10.84 7.21
C LEU A 402 12.51 -11.30 5.83
N ARG A 403 12.05 -10.63 4.78
CA ARG A 403 12.41 -10.93 3.39
C ARG A 403 13.91 -10.78 3.14
N MET A 404 14.46 -9.66 3.55
CA MET A 404 15.83 -9.28 3.22
C MET A 404 16.87 -9.87 4.17
N ARG A 405 16.43 -10.53 5.26
CA ARG A 405 17.27 -10.93 6.40
C ARG A 405 18.18 -9.76 6.82
N ALA A 406 17.53 -8.62 7.01
CA ALA A 406 18.18 -7.33 7.14
C ALA A 406 17.57 -6.54 8.29
N GLN A 407 18.39 -5.78 9.01
CA GLN A 407 17.87 -4.78 9.92
C GLN A 407 17.27 -3.64 9.11
N VAL A 408 15.97 -3.38 9.27
CA VAL A 408 15.27 -2.31 8.53
C VAL A 408 15.13 -1.08 9.40
N PHE A 409 15.59 0.06 8.89
CA PHE A 409 15.48 1.37 9.50
C PHE A 409 14.39 2.17 8.81
N ILE A 410 13.65 2.92 9.61
CA ILE A 410 12.77 3.98 9.13
C ILE A 410 13.40 5.28 9.57
N ASP A 411 13.85 6.13 8.65
CA ASP A 411 14.42 7.44 8.99
C ASP A 411 13.44 8.53 8.54
N VAL A 412 13.13 9.48 9.42
CA VAL A 412 12.28 10.64 9.11
C VAL A 412 13.13 11.90 9.18
N SER A 413 13.19 12.65 8.09
CA SER A 413 13.91 13.92 8.01
C SER A 413 12.99 15.06 7.55
N THR A 414 13.31 16.27 7.97
CA THR A 414 12.71 17.48 7.40
C THR A 414 13.33 17.74 6.04
N SER A 415 12.48 17.90 5.04
CA SER A 415 12.87 18.21 3.69
C SER A 415 13.17 19.70 3.57
N ASN A 416 14.42 20.05 3.27
CA ASN A 416 14.77 21.38 2.74
C ASN A 416 14.41 21.48 1.26
N LEU A 417 13.21 21.03 0.86
CA LEU A 417 12.63 21.38 -0.43
C LEU A 417 12.32 22.89 -0.35
N ASP A 418 13.33 23.70 -0.64
CA ASP A 418 13.19 25.11 -0.91
C ASP A 418 12.26 25.25 -2.12
N PRO A 419 11.14 25.98 -2.05
CA PRO A 419 10.21 26.13 -3.19
C PRO A 419 10.81 26.83 -4.43
N HIS A 420 12.11 27.10 -4.46
CA HIS A 420 12.80 27.88 -5.48
C HIS A 420 13.88 27.10 -6.27
N HIS A 421 13.95 25.78 -6.14
CA HIS A 421 14.72 24.90 -7.04
C HIS A 421 13.81 23.83 -7.63
#